data_AF-A0A9P1PX08-F1
#
_entry.id   AF-A0A9P1PX08-F1
#
_cell.length_a   1.000
_cell.length_b   1.000
_cell.length_c   1.000
_cell.angle_alpha   90.00
_cell.angle_beta   90.00
_cell.angle_gamma   90.00
#
_symmetry.space_group_name_H-M   'P 1'
#
loop_
_entity.id
_entity.type
_entity.pdbx_description
1 polymer ?
#
loop_
_entity_poly.entity_id
_entity_poly.type
_entity_poly.pdbx_seq_one_letter_code
_entity_poly.pdbx_strand_id
1 'polypeptide(L)' 'MHSVKNAEGAVIDNWLVLGEVIAVHIHGELLDAEGIYQTAAAQPILRGGGPSAYYQITDDLRFDLLRPEGIKPRQL' A
#
# COMPACT_ATOMS: atom_id res chain seq x y z
N MET A 1 10.17 -15.06 11.07
CA MET A 1 9.04 -14.51 11.84
C MET A 1 9.61 -13.81 13.06
N HIS A 2 9.42 -12.50 13.18
CA HIS A 2 10.02 -11.70 14.25
C HIS A 2 8.96 -11.30 15.28
N SER A 3 9.22 -11.57 16.56
CA SER A 3 8.34 -11.11 17.65
C SER A 3 8.39 -9.58 17.72
N VAL A 4 7.22 -8.93 17.76
CA VAL A 4 7.13 -7.48 17.89
C VAL A 4 7.29 -7.07 19.35
N LYS A 5 7.91 -5.92 19.58
CA LYS A 5 8.04 -5.28 20.90
C LYS A 5 7.35 -3.92 20.90
N ASN A 6 6.77 -3.52 22.02
CA ASN A 6 6.26 -2.15 22.21
C ASN A 6 7.43 -1.15 22.38
N ALA A 7 7.10 0.14 22.51
CA ALA A 7 8.10 1.20 22.64
C ALA A 7 8.99 1.03 23.89
N GLU A 8 8.47 0.35 24.92
CA GLU A 8 9.15 0.03 26.17
C GLU A 8 9.95 -1.28 26.11
N GLY A 9 9.96 -1.96 24.95
CA GLY A 9 10.70 -3.20 24.73
C GLY A 9 10.02 -4.49 25.22
N ALA A 10 8.80 -4.41 25.74
CA ALA A 10 8.00 -5.57 26.12
C ALA A 10 7.49 -6.31 24.86
N VAL A 11 7.53 -7.63 24.89
CA VAL A 11 7.01 -8.47 23.80
C VAL A 11 5.48 -8.37 23.75
N ILE A 12 4.94 -8.15 22.55
CA ILE A 12 3.50 -8.23 22.29
C ILE A 12 3.20 -9.48 21.46
N ASP A 13 1.99 -10.03 21.58
CA ASP A 13 1.55 -11.23 20.88
C ASP A 13 1.20 -10.93 19.40
N ASN A 14 2.19 -10.41 18.69
CA ASN A 14 2.12 -10.05 17.28
C ASN A 14 3.43 -10.43 16.60
N TRP A 15 3.31 -10.76 15.32
CA TRP A 15 4.42 -11.21 14.51
C TRP A 15 4.60 -10.29 13.31
N LEU A 16 5.84 -9.82 13.10
CA LEU A 16 6.22 -9.18 11.85
C LEU A 16 6.75 -10.26 10.90
N VAL A 17 6.10 -10.36 9.75
CA VAL A 17 6.51 -11.22 8.64
C VAL A 17 7.12 -10.34 7.55
N LEU A 18 8.34 -10.68 7.13
CA LEU A 18 9.06 -10.06 6.02
C LEU A 18 9.29 -11.15 4.98
N GLY A 19 9.08 -10.81 3.71
CA GLY A 19 9.27 -11.73 2.59
C GLY A 19 9.63 -10.97 1.32
N GLU A 20 10.32 -11.66 0.43
CA GLU A 20 10.62 -11.18 -0.93
C GLU A 20 9.44 -11.52 -1.86
N VAL A 21 8.98 -10.54 -2.63
CA VAL A 21 7.98 -10.75 -3.68
C VAL A 21 8.70 -11.30 -4.91
N ILE A 22 8.57 -12.60 -5.16
CA ILE A 22 9.21 -13.28 -6.31
C ILE A 22 8.33 -13.34 -7.56
N ALA A 23 7.01 -13.19 -7.40
CA ALA A 23 6.03 -13.24 -8.49
C ALA A 23 4.74 -12.53 -8.07
N VAL A 24 3.99 -12.02 -9.06
CA VAL A 24 2.65 -11.47 -8.89
C VAL A 24 1.72 -12.04 -9.97
N HIS A 25 0.50 -12.37 -9.59
CA HIS A 25 -0.56 -12.75 -10.53
C HIS A 25 -1.52 -11.56 -10.65
N ILE A 26 -1.61 -10.99 -11.85
CA ILE A 26 -2.51 -9.89 -12.18
C ILE A 26 -3.42 -10.37 -13.31
N HIS A 27 -4.72 -10.14 -13.19
CA HIS A 27 -5.64 -10.38 -14.29
C HIS A 27 -5.33 -9.41 -15.43
N GLY A 28 -5.09 -9.90 -16.64
CA GLY A 28 -4.55 -9.09 -17.74
C GLY A 28 -5.41 -7.87 -18.09
N GLU A 29 -6.73 -7.96 -17.94
CA GLU A 29 -7.65 -6.84 -18.17
C GLU A 29 -7.50 -5.68 -17.17
N LEU A 30 -6.78 -5.87 -16.06
CA LEU A 30 -6.49 -4.81 -15.08
C LEU A 30 -5.21 -4.04 -15.42
N LEU A 31 -4.57 -4.34 -16.55
CA LEU A 31 -3.42 -3.61 -17.05
C LEU A 31 -3.87 -2.78 -18.27
N ASP A 32 -3.44 -1.52 -18.33
CA ASP A 32 -3.59 -0.74 -19.56
C ASP A 32 -2.57 -1.17 -20.63
N ALA A 33 -2.58 -0.47 -21.78
CA ALA A 33 -1.71 -0.77 -22.91
C ALA A 33 -0.22 -0.62 -22.55
N GLU A 34 0.10 0.23 -21.57
CA GLU A 34 1.43 0.48 -21.05
C GLU A 34 1.84 -0.49 -19.93
N GLY A 35 0.94 -1.40 -19.53
CA GLY A 35 1.17 -2.36 -18.47
C GLY A 35 1.00 -1.78 -17.07
N ILE A 36 0.34 -0.63 -16.92
CA ILE A 36 0.07 0.01 -15.63
C ILE A 36 -1.20 -0.61 -15.04
N TYR A 37 -1.12 -0.97 -13.76
CA TYR A 37 -2.24 -1.52 -13.02
C TYR A 37 -3.34 -0.48 -12.76
N GLN A 38 -4.54 -0.78 -13.23
CA GLN A 38 -5.73 0.06 -13.09
C GLN A 38 -6.40 -0.19 -11.74
N THR A 39 -5.94 0.52 -10.71
CA THR A 39 -6.35 0.29 -9.32
C THR A 39 -7.85 0.46 -9.09
N ALA A 40 -8.48 1.48 -9.68
CA ALA A 40 -9.93 1.68 -9.55
C ALA A 40 -10.74 0.55 -10.22
N ALA A 41 -10.33 0.11 -11.42
CA ALA A 41 -10.96 -1.00 -12.14
C ALA A 41 -10.88 -2.33 -11.36
N ALA A 42 -9.82 -2.52 -10.59
CA ALA A 42 -9.64 -3.70 -9.75
C ALA A 42 -10.53 -3.74 -8.50
N GLN A 43 -11.22 -2.63 -8.16
CA GLN A 43 -12.14 -2.51 -7.03
C GLN A 43 -11.59 -3.07 -5.69
N PRO A 44 -10.38 -2.66 -5.25
CA PRO A 44 -9.87 -3.09 -3.96
C PRO A 44 -10.74 -2.54 -2.82
N ILE A 45 -10.91 -3.34 -1.77
CA ILE A 45 -11.65 -2.96 -0.57
C ILE A 45 -10.67 -2.50 0.52
N LEU A 46 -10.78 -1.24 0.93
CA LEU A 46 -9.93 -0.64 1.94
C LEU A 46 -10.62 -0.69 3.28
N ARG A 47 -9.89 -1.10 4.33
CA ARG A 47 -10.40 -1.07 5.69
C ARG A 47 -10.44 0.37 6.21
N GLY A 48 -11.61 0.80 6.67
CA GLY A 48 -11.80 2.05 7.40
C GLY A 48 -11.69 1.87 8.91
N GLY A 49 -11.79 2.99 9.62
CA GLY A 49 -11.82 3.00 11.09
C GLY A 49 -13.12 2.43 11.67
N GLY A 50 -13.11 2.20 12.99
CA GLY A 50 -14.26 1.66 13.70
C GLY A 50 -14.53 0.17 13.40
N PRO A 51 -15.66 -0.38 13.87
CA PRO A 51 -15.93 -1.81 13.81
C PRO A 51 -16.30 -2.32 12.41
N SER A 52 -16.83 -1.47 11.53
CA SER A 52 -17.48 -1.92 10.28
C SER A 52 -17.19 -1.11 9.02
N ALA A 53 -16.42 -0.02 9.07
CA ALA A 53 -16.26 0.83 7.89
C ALA A 53 -15.30 0.22 6.85
N TYR A 54 -15.69 0.29 5.58
CA TYR A 54 -14.89 -0.10 4.42
C TYR A 54 -15.17 0.87 3.27
N TYR A 55 -14.18 1.06 2.40
CA TYR A 55 -14.24 1.97 1.27
C TYR A 55 -13.77 1.28 -0.02
N GLN A 56 -14.29 1.74 -1.15
CA GLN A 56 -13.77 1.41 -2.48
C GLN A 56 -12.89 2.56 -2.97
N ILE A 57 -11.92 2.24 -3.85
CA ILE A 57 -11.20 3.24 -4.64
C ILE A 57 -11.95 3.46 -5.94
N THR A 58 -12.07 4.72 -6.33
CA THR A 58 -12.75 5.16 -7.55
C THR A 58 -11.95 6.30 -8.20
N ASP A 59 -12.10 6.49 -9.51
CA ASP A 59 -11.31 7.49 -10.25
C ASP A 59 -11.76 8.95 -9.99
N ASP A 60 -12.97 9.18 -9.48
CA ASP A 60 -13.47 10.53 -9.13
C ASP A 60 -12.68 11.19 -7.99
N LEU A 61 -11.96 10.40 -7.19
CA LEU A 61 -11.12 10.88 -6.09
C LEU A 61 -9.62 10.75 -6.40
N ARG A 62 -9.24 10.34 -7.62
CA ARG A 62 -7.84 10.17 -8.02
C ARG A 62 -7.20 11.52 -8.34
N PHE A 63 -5.98 11.72 -7.84
CA PHE A 63 -5.07 12.77 -8.27
C PHE A 63 -3.64 12.23 -8.22
N ASP A 64 -2.79 12.67 -9.15
CA ASP A 64 -1.42 12.20 -9.25
C ASP A 64 -0.47 13.16 -8.52
N LEU A 65 0.35 12.63 -7.62
CA LEU A 65 1.39 13.39 -6.93
C LEU A 65 2.73 13.20 -7.64
N LEU A 66 3.21 14.25 -8.29
CA LEU A 66 4.56 14.27 -8.86
C LEU A 66 5.58 14.50 -7.76
N ARG A 67 6.75 13.88 -7.89
CA ARG A 67 7.91 14.20 -7.04
C ARG A 67 8.21 15.70 -7.18
N PRO A 68 8.32 16.46 -6.08
CA PRO A 68 8.72 17.86 -6.15
C PRO A 68 10.13 18.01 -6.71
N GLU A 69 10.28 18.79 -7.78
CA GLU A 69 11.59 19.18 -8.31
C GLU A 69 12.13 20.38 -7.52
N GLY A 70 13.33 20.25 -6.93
CA GLY A 70 14.04 21.39 -6.32
C GLY A 70 14.38 21.31 -4.83
N ILE A 71 13.95 20.26 -4.10
CA ILE A 71 14.46 20.02 -2.74
C ILE A 71 15.84 19.36 -2.85
N LYS A 72 16.92 20.15 -2.73
CA LYS A 72 18.25 19.58 -2.52
C LYS A 72 18.22 18.74 -1.23
N PRO A 73 18.68 17.49 -1.23
CA PRO A 73 18.71 16.68 -0.01
C PRO A 73 19.48 17.45 1.06
N ARG A 74 18.93 17.51 2.27
CA ARG A 74 19.62 18.05 3.44
C ARG A 74 20.86 17.18 3.64
N GLN A 75 22.05 17.75 3.43
CA GLN A 75 23.30 17.06 3.76
C GLN A 75 23.27 16.82 5.27
N LEU A 76 23.19 15.54 5.66
CA LEU A 76 23.44 15.07 7.02
C LEU A 76 24.95 14.94 7.23
#